data_AF-A0A7Y4VYI0-F1
#
_entry.id   AF-A0A7Y4VYI0-F1
#
_cell.length_a   1.000
_cell.length_b   1.000
_cell.length_c   1.000
_cell.angle_alpha   90.00
_cell.angle_beta   90.00
_cell.angle_gamma   90.00
#
_symmetry.space_group_name_H-M   'P 1'
#
loop_
_entity.id
_entity.type
_entity.pdbx_description
1 polymer ?
#
loop_
_entity_poly.entity_id
_entity_poly.type
_entity_poly.pdbx_seq_one_letter_code
_entity_poly.pdbx_strand_id
1 'polypeptide(L)'
;MTRTSLRGALAIFGLWTAVGLASIAVPMLTVPNYQFARVRPLTILFQLAFWYGWALATPIIVWLVRRWELPRRWPIHLLCATLLAFLHSAMVAQLGRVLFPSPEEPASFLIRVRGWISGRFITDILIYGLIAGGTLALDYYRRWREQTLRNAELEAELAKAELASLRMQLQPHFLFNALHAVNVLIKEDPAAAAKMVVGLGDLLRASLHGAADQRVPLADELALIQRYLAIEAIRFQDRLTVEVVLPKELERVPVPSLILQPLVENALKHGIGRAPEGGVLRVVAER
;
A
#
# COMPACT_ATOMS: atom_id res chain seq x y z
N MET A 1 0.81 17.72 25.08
CA MET A 1 1.82 16.70 24.72
C MET A 1 1.09 15.41 24.37
N THR A 2 1.14 14.98 23.11
CA THR A 2 0.42 13.80 22.62
C THR A 2 1.06 12.52 23.16
N ARG A 3 0.29 11.47 23.47
CA ARG A 3 0.80 10.19 24.03
C ARG A 3 1.97 9.57 23.24
N THR A 4 2.06 9.88 21.95
CA THR A 4 3.14 9.48 21.04
C THR A 4 4.48 10.17 21.35
N SER A 5 4.49 11.42 21.83
CA SER A 5 5.73 12.11 22.21
C SER A 5 6.34 11.55 23.49
N LEU A 6 5.51 11.12 24.45
CA LEU A 6 5.97 10.55 25.72
C LEU A 6 6.61 9.17 25.54
N ARG A 7 6.01 8.29 24.73
CA ARG A 7 6.59 6.97 24.42
C ARG A 7 7.93 7.08 23.70
N GLY A 8 8.05 8.03 22.76
CA GLY A 8 9.32 8.29 22.07
C GLY A 8 10.41 8.78 23.02
N ALA A 9 10.09 9.72 23.91
CA ALA A 9 11.03 10.21 24.92
C ALA A 9 11.49 9.10 25.88
N LEU A 10 10.57 8.26 26.35
CA LEU A 10 10.89 7.11 27.22
C LEU A 10 11.78 6.09 26.50
N ALA A 11 11.53 5.82 25.21
CA ALA A 11 12.35 4.91 24.42
C ALA A 11 13.78 5.45 24.22
N ILE A 12 13.92 6.74 23.91
CA ILE A 12 15.23 7.42 23.81
C ILE A 12 15.95 7.35 25.16
N PHE A 13 15.28 7.72 26.25
CA PHE A 13 15.84 7.66 27.59
C PHE A 13 16.29 6.25 27.99
N GLY A 14 15.45 5.24 27.74
CA GLY A 14 15.76 3.84 28.02
C GLY A 14 16.95 3.33 27.21
N LEU A 15 17.01 3.66 25.91
CA LEU A 15 18.11 3.30 25.02
C LEU A 15 19.44 3.84 25.54
N TRP A 16 19.53 5.15 25.79
CA TRP A 16 20.78 5.77 26.25
C TRP A 16 21.16 5.39 27.67
N THR A 17 20.18 5.11 28.53
CA THR A 17 20.44 4.53 29.86
C THR A 17 21.09 3.15 29.73
N ALA A 18 20.57 2.29 28.85
CA ALA A 18 21.14 0.96 28.63
C ALA A 18 22.56 1.03 28.06
N VAL A 19 22.80 1.89 27.07
CA VAL A 19 24.15 2.13 26.52
C VAL A 19 25.09 2.68 27.60
N GLY A 20 24.59 3.61 28.42
CA GLY A 20 25.34 4.16 29.55
C GLY A 20 25.76 3.11 30.56
N LEU A 21 24.82 2.26 31.00
CA LEU A 21 25.10 1.16 31.91
C LEU A 21 26.10 0.16 31.33
N ALA A 22 25.94 -0.21 30.05
CA ALA A 22 26.89 -1.10 29.36
C ALA A 22 28.31 -0.51 29.31
N SER A 23 28.43 0.81 29.10
CA SER A 23 29.72 1.48 29.04
C SER A 23 30.48 1.53 30.37
N ILE A 24 29.81 1.30 31.50
CA ILE A 24 30.44 1.25 32.83
C ILE A 24 31.28 -0.03 32.98
N ALA A 25 30.92 -1.11 32.28
CA ALA A 25 31.62 -2.39 32.35
C ALA A 25 33.09 -2.28 31.89
N VAL A 26 33.38 -1.42 30.91
CA VAL A 26 34.73 -1.27 30.35
C VAL A 26 35.73 -0.75 31.42
N PRO A 27 35.50 0.42 32.06
CA PRO A 27 36.34 0.87 33.18
C PRO A 27 36.46 -0.14 34.33
N MET A 28 35.40 -0.89 34.63
CA MET A 28 35.42 -1.92 35.70
C MET A 28 36.39 -3.07 35.40
N LEU A 29 36.60 -3.39 34.12
CA LEU A 29 37.51 -4.45 33.68
C LEU A 29 38.96 -3.96 33.50
N THR A 30 39.15 -2.67 33.20
CA THR A 30 40.47 -2.12 32.84
C THR A 30 41.23 -1.46 33.98
N VAL A 31 40.57 -1.07 35.08
CA VAL A 31 41.23 -0.35 36.19
C VAL A 31 41.40 -1.26 37.42
N PRO A 32 42.59 -1.33 38.04
CA PRO A 32 42.82 -2.13 39.24
C PRO A 32 41.80 -1.85 40.35
N ASN A 33 41.25 -2.92 40.94
CA ASN A 33 40.07 -2.88 41.82
C ASN A 33 40.18 -1.89 42.99
N TYR A 34 41.38 -1.71 43.58
CA TYR A 34 41.63 -0.80 44.69
C TYR A 34 41.62 0.68 44.29
N GLN A 35 42.11 1.03 43.10
CA GLN A 35 42.04 2.40 42.58
C GLN A 35 40.59 2.73 42.17
N PHE A 36 39.89 1.74 41.62
CA PHE A 36 38.52 1.91 41.18
C PHE A 36 37.55 2.13 42.35
N ALA A 37 37.71 1.39 43.47
CA ALA A 37 36.82 1.47 44.63
C ALA A 37 36.59 2.89 45.17
N ARG A 38 37.61 3.75 45.13
CA ARG A 38 37.52 5.15 45.61
C ARG A 38 36.83 6.10 44.63
N VAL A 39 36.89 5.84 43.32
CA VAL A 39 36.36 6.74 42.28
C VAL A 39 35.10 6.21 41.59
N ARG A 40 34.65 4.99 41.92
CA ARG A 40 33.46 4.30 41.39
C ARG A 40 32.23 5.20 41.17
N PRO A 41 31.71 5.93 42.17
CA PRO A 41 30.50 6.74 41.97
C PRO A 41 30.73 7.91 40.99
N LEU A 42 31.90 8.53 41.00
CA LEU A 42 32.26 9.61 40.08
C LEU A 42 32.42 9.09 38.64
N THR A 43 32.98 7.90 38.46
CA THR A 43 33.09 7.25 37.15
C THR A 43 31.74 6.89 36.57
N ILE A 44 30.82 6.37 37.40
CA ILE A 44 29.44 6.09 36.99
C ILE A 44 28.73 7.39 36.57
N LEU A 45 28.84 8.44 37.38
CA LEU A 45 28.25 9.75 37.08
C LEU A 45 28.80 10.32 35.76
N PHE A 46 30.12 10.24 35.54
CA PHE A 46 30.76 10.69 34.32
C PHE A 46 30.25 9.93 33.08
N GLN A 47 30.16 8.60 33.15
CA GLN A 47 29.65 7.79 32.05
C GLN A 47 28.18 8.09 31.75
N LEU A 48 27.33 8.18 32.77
CA LEU A 48 25.92 8.51 32.57
C LEU A 48 25.76 9.91 31.98
N ALA A 49 26.49 10.90 32.47
CA ALA A 49 26.45 12.26 31.94
C ALA A 49 26.88 12.34 30.46
N PHE A 50 27.88 11.55 30.06
CA PHE A 50 28.29 11.40 28.66
C PHE A 50 27.12 10.91 27.78
N TRP A 51 26.48 9.80 28.14
CA TRP A 51 25.43 9.22 27.29
C TRP A 51 24.10 9.99 27.35
N TYR A 52 23.80 10.67 28.47
CA TYR A 52 22.64 11.55 28.52
C TYR A 52 22.81 12.81 27.66
N GLY A 53 24.03 13.24 27.35
CA GLY A 53 24.29 14.24 26.31
C GLY A 53 23.69 13.82 24.96
N TRP A 54 23.87 12.55 24.58
CA TRP A 54 23.27 11.98 23.38
C TRP A 54 21.76 11.78 23.48
N ALA A 55 21.24 11.48 24.66
CA ALA A 55 19.79 11.41 24.89
C ALA A 55 19.10 12.75 24.61
N LEU A 56 19.72 13.86 25.02
CA LEU A 56 19.23 15.22 24.76
C LEU A 56 19.44 15.64 23.30
N ALA A 57 20.55 15.23 22.67
CA ALA A 57 20.83 15.54 21.28
C ALA A 57 19.94 14.76 20.29
N THR A 58 19.55 13.53 20.62
CA THR A 58 18.76 12.66 19.73
C THR A 58 17.49 13.32 19.17
N PRO A 59 16.58 13.90 19.97
CA PRO A 59 15.39 14.56 19.42
C PRO A 59 15.71 15.76 18.52
N ILE A 60 16.81 16.49 18.81
CA ILE A 60 17.28 17.59 17.97
C ILE A 60 17.79 17.05 16.63
N ILE A 61 18.57 15.97 16.64
CA ILE A 61 19.10 15.33 15.42
C ILE A 61 17.95 14.78 14.57
N VAL A 62 16.98 14.10 15.18
CA VAL A 62 15.77 13.62 14.49
C VAL A 62 15.02 14.78 13.84
N TRP A 63 14.85 15.89 14.56
CA TRP A 63 14.20 17.09 14.02
C TRP A 63 15.01 17.69 12.85
N LEU A 64 16.33 17.79 12.97
CA LEU A 64 17.23 18.28 11.92
C LEU A 64 17.11 17.45 10.64
N VAL A 65 17.18 16.12 10.77
CA VAL A 65 17.10 15.16 9.65
C VAL A 65 15.76 15.25 8.92
N ARG A 66 14.67 15.46 9.67
CA ARG A 66 13.33 15.63 9.08
C ARG A 66 13.10 17.01 8.50
N ARG A 67 13.75 18.05 9.05
CA ARG A 67 13.64 19.44 8.56
C ARG A 67 14.45 19.67 7.30
N TRP A 68 15.63 19.07 7.22
CA TRP A 68 16.58 19.22 6.15
C TRP A 68 16.89 17.86 5.52
N GLU A 69 16.10 17.50 4.50
CA GLU A 69 16.19 16.17 3.89
C GLU A 69 17.56 15.89 3.25
N LEU A 70 18.12 14.72 3.59
CA LEU A 70 19.26 14.09 2.94
C LEU A 70 18.80 13.42 1.63
N PRO A 71 19.68 13.30 0.60
CA PRO A 71 21.11 13.61 0.60
C PRO A 71 21.43 15.08 0.25
N ARG A 72 20.47 15.85 -0.25
CA ARG A 72 20.74 17.18 -0.85
C ARG A 72 21.30 18.20 0.13
N ARG A 73 20.99 18.07 1.43
CA ARG A 73 21.44 18.97 2.50
C ARG A 73 22.56 18.38 3.37
N TRP A 74 23.35 17.42 2.84
CA TRP A 74 24.48 16.83 3.58
C TRP A 74 25.48 17.84 4.17
N PRO A 75 25.76 19.02 3.57
CA PRO A 75 26.68 19.99 4.18
C PRO A 75 26.16 20.55 5.52
N ILE A 76 24.84 20.70 5.66
CA ILE A 76 24.21 21.17 6.91
C ILE A 76 24.37 20.10 7.99
N HIS A 77 24.16 18.83 7.64
CA HIS A 77 24.36 17.72 8.57
C HIS A 77 25.82 17.56 8.99
N LEU A 78 26.76 17.74 8.06
CA LEU A 78 28.20 17.72 8.39
C LEU A 78 28.56 18.86 9.34
N LEU A 79 28.05 20.08 9.10
CA LEU A 79 28.26 21.22 9.98
C LEU A 79 27.65 20.98 11.37
N CYS A 80 26.40 20.53 11.45
CA CYS A 80 25.74 20.23 12.72
C CYS A 80 26.45 19.10 13.48
N ALA A 81 26.88 18.04 12.80
CA ALA A 81 27.63 16.94 13.41
C ALA A 81 28.97 17.43 13.96
N THR A 82 29.68 18.27 13.21
CA THR A 82 30.96 18.86 13.62
C THR A 82 30.78 19.76 14.85
N LEU A 83 29.81 20.67 14.82
CA LEU A 83 29.52 21.58 15.95
C LEU A 83 29.09 20.81 17.20
N LEU A 84 28.23 19.80 17.04
CA LEU A 84 27.79 18.94 18.15
C LEU A 84 28.96 18.15 18.74
N ALA A 85 29.82 17.57 17.90
CA ALA A 85 30.99 16.83 18.34
C ALA A 85 31.97 17.72 19.12
N PHE A 86 32.23 18.95 18.66
CA PHE A 86 33.03 19.92 19.40
C PHE A 86 32.41 20.29 20.75
N LEU A 87 31.11 20.59 20.77
CA LEU A 87 30.40 20.96 22.00
C LEU A 87 30.38 19.81 23.01
N HIS A 88 30.08 18.59 22.54
CA HIS A 88 30.04 17.39 23.37
C HIS A 88 31.43 17.06 23.91
N SER A 89 32.45 17.05 23.05
CA SER A 89 33.85 16.82 23.46
C SER A 89 34.34 17.86 24.47
N ALA A 90 33.99 19.14 24.30
CA ALA A 90 34.32 20.20 25.26
C ALA A 90 33.61 20.03 26.61
N MET A 91 32.30 19.70 26.59
CA MET A 91 31.52 19.41 27.79
C MET A 91 32.13 18.25 28.58
N VAL A 92 32.46 17.15 27.90
CA VAL A 92 33.03 15.95 28.52
C VAL A 92 34.45 16.22 29.05
N ALA A 93 35.25 17.01 28.33
CA ALA A 93 36.56 17.44 28.80
C ALA A 93 36.47 18.26 30.10
N GLN A 94 35.54 19.21 30.16
CA GLN A 94 35.32 20.04 31.34
C GLN A 94 34.78 19.21 32.51
N LEU A 95 33.84 18.30 32.26
CA LEU A 95 33.32 17.40 33.27
C LEU A 95 34.41 16.49 33.84
N GLY A 96 35.26 15.93 32.99
CA GLY A 96 36.40 15.11 33.40
C GLY A 96 37.38 15.87 34.28
N ARG A 97 37.67 17.14 33.95
CA ARG A 97 38.52 18.02 34.77
C ARG A 97 37.95 18.25 36.17
N VAL A 98 36.64 18.47 36.28
CA VAL A 98 35.97 18.76 37.55
C VAL A 98 35.87 17.51 38.43
N LEU A 99 35.52 16.36 37.85
CA LEU A 99 35.30 15.12 38.60
C LEU A 99 36.59 14.39 38.96
N PHE A 100 37.66 14.55 38.16
CA PHE A 100 38.95 13.86 38.36
C PHE A 100 40.11 14.85 38.34
N PRO A 101 40.27 15.68 39.38
CA PRO A 101 41.42 16.58 39.49
C PRO A 101 42.72 15.76 39.63
N SER A 102 43.69 16.01 38.75
CA SER A 102 45.01 15.37 38.79
C SER A 102 46.07 16.34 39.35
N PRO A 103 46.92 15.91 40.29
CA PRO A 103 47.96 16.74 40.92
C PRO A 103 49.25 16.87 40.11
N GLU A 104 49.39 16.21 38.95
CA GLU A 104 50.65 16.20 38.18
C GLU A 104 50.84 17.46 37.30
N GLU A 105 52.12 17.84 37.14
CA GLU A 105 52.67 18.92 36.31
C GLU A 105 51.95 19.10 34.96
N PRO A 106 51.95 20.33 34.39
CA PRO A 106 51.25 20.64 33.16
C PRO A 106 51.96 20.01 31.95
N ALA A 107 51.86 18.69 31.77
CA ALA A 107 51.73 18.16 30.41
C ALA A 107 50.71 19.06 29.74
N SER A 108 51.17 19.85 28.76
CA SER A 108 50.48 21.07 28.34
C SER A 108 49.00 20.75 28.18
N PHE A 109 48.12 21.49 28.85
CA PHE A 109 46.68 21.28 28.81
C PHE A 109 46.19 20.95 27.38
N LEU A 110 46.83 21.58 26.39
CA LEU A 110 46.74 21.34 24.96
C LEU A 110 46.91 19.87 24.53
N ILE A 111 47.88 19.11 25.04
CA ILE A 111 48.10 17.69 24.68
C ILE A 111 46.93 16.82 25.16
N ARG A 112 46.44 17.02 26.39
CA ARG A 112 45.28 16.26 26.93
C ARG A 112 44.00 16.62 26.20
N VAL A 113 43.78 17.91 25.97
CA VAL A 113 42.65 18.41 25.20
C VAL A 113 42.70 17.87 23.77
N ARG A 114 43.87 17.88 23.12
CA ARG A 114 44.06 17.31 21.78
C ARG A 114 43.72 15.83 21.72
N GLY A 115 44.22 15.03 22.67
CA GLY A 115 43.94 13.59 22.73
C GLY A 115 42.46 13.27 22.96
N TRP A 116 41.80 14.05 23.83
CA TRP A 116 40.36 13.91 24.05
C TRP A 116 39.54 14.30 22.82
N ILE A 117 39.91 15.40 22.14
CA ILE A 117 39.23 15.85 20.92
C ILE A 117 39.46 14.83 19.79
N SER A 118 40.70 14.42 19.49
CA SER A 118 40.98 13.58 18.32
C SER A 118 40.32 12.20 18.40
N GLY A 119 40.29 11.57 19.58
CA GLY A 119 39.68 10.25 19.76
C GLY A 119 38.15 10.30 19.85
N ARG A 120 37.57 11.33 20.49
CA ARG A 120 36.12 11.42 20.71
C ARG A 120 35.37 12.05 19.55
N PHE A 121 35.98 12.97 18.84
CA PHE A 121 35.35 13.67 17.72
C PHE A 121 34.88 12.71 16.63
N ILE A 122 35.68 11.68 16.29
CA ILE A 122 35.29 10.66 15.32
C ILE A 122 34.10 9.86 15.85
N THR A 123 34.14 9.41 17.10
CA THR A 123 33.04 8.67 17.74
C THR A 123 31.76 9.51 17.77
N ASP A 124 31.85 10.80 18.07
CA ASP A 124 30.70 11.70 18.09
C ASP A 124 30.07 11.86 16.69
N ILE A 125 30.90 12.00 15.65
CA ILE A 125 30.43 12.02 14.25
C ILE A 125 29.75 10.69 13.88
N LEU A 126 30.32 9.54 14.29
CA LEU A 126 29.74 8.24 14.03
C LEU A 126 28.38 8.05 14.72
N ILE A 127 28.26 8.48 15.98
CA ILE A 127 26.98 8.42 16.71
C ILE A 127 25.94 9.32 16.06
N TYR A 128 26.31 10.55 15.66
CA TYR A 128 25.43 11.42 14.89
C TYR A 128 24.95 10.74 13.61
N GLY A 129 25.90 10.17 12.84
CA GLY A 129 25.62 9.45 11.61
C GLY A 129 24.68 8.25 11.82
N LEU A 130 24.86 7.51 12.91
CA LEU A 130 24.00 6.38 13.28
C LEU A 130 22.57 6.83 13.60
N ILE A 131 22.41 7.91 14.38
CA ILE A 131 21.09 8.46 14.70
C ILE A 131 20.42 8.98 13.43
N ALA A 132 21.16 9.73 12.60
CA ALA A 132 20.64 10.28 11.36
C ALA A 132 20.26 9.19 10.36
N GLY A 133 21.14 8.22 10.13
CA GLY A 133 20.90 7.06 9.27
C GLY A 133 19.75 6.20 9.77
N GLY A 134 19.69 5.91 11.08
CA GLY A 134 18.57 5.20 11.70
C GLY A 134 17.24 5.92 11.54
N THR A 135 17.23 7.25 11.68
CA THR A 135 16.03 8.07 11.46
C THR A 135 15.55 7.98 10.01
N LEU A 136 16.47 8.13 9.04
CA LEU A 136 16.15 7.97 7.62
C LEU A 136 15.62 6.59 7.29
N ALA A 137 16.27 5.54 7.82
CA ALA A 137 15.86 4.15 7.60
C ALA A 137 14.46 3.88 8.15
N LEU A 138 14.14 4.35 9.36
CA LEU A 138 12.81 4.21 9.95
C LEU A 138 11.75 4.98 9.17
N ASP A 139 12.03 6.21 8.76
CA ASP A 139 11.10 7.04 7.98
C ASP A 139 10.89 6.49 6.56
N TYR A 140 11.93 5.88 5.96
CA TYR A 140 11.81 5.18 4.68
C TYR A 140 10.96 3.91 4.83
N TYR A 141 11.24 3.08 5.84
CA TYR A 141 10.49 1.85 6.11
C TYR A 141 8.99 2.11 6.36
N ARG A 142 8.67 3.18 7.10
CA ARG A 142 7.28 3.61 7.34
C ARG A 142 6.58 4.01 6.05
N ARG A 143 7.20 4.88 5.26
CA ARG A 143 6.65 5.32 3.96
C ARG A 143 6.44 4.16 3.00
N TRP A 144 7.42 3.26 2.92
CA TRP A 144 7.31 2.06 2.11
C TRP A 144 6.14 1.19 2.56
N ARG A 145 6.00 0.93 3.86
CA ARG A 145 4.89 0.14 4.40
C ARG A 145 3.53 0.77 4.13
N GLU A 146 3.40 2.08 4.29
CA GLU A 146 2.17 2.83 3.99
C GLU A 146 1.81 2.74 2.49
N GLN A 147 2.80 2.88 1.60
CA GLN A 147 2.60 2.73 0.16
C GLN A 147 2.19 1.29 -0.22
N THR A 148 2.83 0.28 0.36
CA THR A 148 2.49 -1.13 0.11
C THR A 148 1.05 -1.44 0.53
N LEU A 149 0.63 -0.97 1.71
CA LEU A 149 -0.74 -1.13 2.17
C LEU A 149 -1.72 -0.42 1.25
N ARG A 150 -1.40 0.82 0.83
CA ARG A 150 -2.26 1.59 -0.06
C ARG A 150 -2.41 0.93 -1.43
N ASN A 151 -1.34 0.36 -1.98
CA ASN A 151 -1.41 -0.37 -3.24
C ASN A 151 -2.27 -1.63 -3.11
N ALA A 152 -2.12 -2.40 -2.03
CA ALA A 152 -2.96 -3.57 -1.79
C ALA A 152 -4.45 -3.22 -1.64
N GLU A 153 -4.77 -2.08 -1.02
CA GLU A 153 -6.14 -1.56 -0.96
C GLU A 153 -6.70 -1.24 -2.36
N LEU A 154 -5.91 -0.55 -3.19
CA LEU A 154 -6.31 -0.18 -4.55
C LEU A 154 -6.50 -1.40 -5.46
N GLU A 155 -5.62 -2.41 -5.36
CA GLU A 155 -5.76 -3.68 -6.07
C GLU A 155 -7.05 -4.41 -5.67
N ALA A 156 -7.38 -4.42 -4.37
CA ALA A 156 -8.61 -5.02 -3.88
C ALA A 156 -9.86 -4.26 -4.35
N GLU A 157 -9.81 -2.93 -4.40
CA GLU A 157 -10.90 -2.12 -4.96
C GLU A 157 -11.08 -2.36 -6.46
N LEU A 158 -9.98 -2.45 -7.21
CA LEU A 158 -10.00 -2.77 -8.64
C LEU A 158 -10.60 -4.15 -8.89
N ALA A 159 -10.15 -5.19 -8.17
CA ALA A 159 -10.71 -6.53 -8.28
C ALA A 159 -12.21 -6.57 -7.95
N LYS A 160 -12.66 -5.80 -6.94
CA LYS A 160 -14.09 -5.67 -6.63
C LYS A 160 -14.86 -4.97 -7.75
N ALA A 161 -14.30 -3.94 -8.36
CA ALA A 161 -14.91 -3.20 -9.46
C ALA A 161 -15.00 -4.09 -10.73
N GLU A 162 -13.95 -4.84 -11.04
CA GLU A 162 -13.93 -5.82 -12.13
C GLU A 162 -14.96 -6.92 -11.89
N LEU A 163 -15.02 -7.47 -10.68
CA LEU A 163 -16.02 -8.48 -10.33
C LEU A 163 -17.45 -7.92 -10.40
N ALA A 164 -17.67 -6.67 -9.96
CA ALA A 164 -18.95 -6.00 -10.10
C ALA A 164 -19.31 -5.77 -11.57
N SER A 165 -18.36 -5.37 -12.41
CA SER A 165 -18.53 -5.23 -13.86
C SER A 165 -18.89 -6.56 -14.51
N LEU A 166 -18.16 -7.63 -14.20
CA LEU A 166 -18.44 -8.98 -14.70
C LEU A 166 -19.82 -9.47 -14.24
N ARG A 167 -20.22 -9.18 -12.99
CA ARG A 167 -21.57 -9.46 -12.49
C ARG A 167 -22.65 -8.67 -13.21
N MET A 168 -22.39 -7.44 -13.65
CA MET A 168 -23.34 -6.67 -14.46
C MET A 168 -23.47 -7.22 -15.88
N GLN A 169 -22.40 -7.76 -16.45
CA GLN A 169 -22.43 -8.43 -17.75
C GLN A 169 -23.22 -9.74 -17.73
N LEU A 170 -23.18 -10.47 -16.62
CA LEU A 170 -24.01 -11.65 -16.38
C LEU A 170 -25.40 -11.20 -15.93
N GLN A 171 -26.39 -11.05 -16.83
CA GLN A 171 -27.77 -10.70 -16.49
C GLN A 171 -28.39 -11.73 -15.51
N PRO A 172 -28.40 -11.49 -14.18
CA PRO A 172 -28.69 -12.56 -13.23
C PRO A 172 -30.16 -12.97 -13.30
N HIS A 173 -31.03 -11.99 -13.52
CA HIS A 173 -32.46 -12.19 -13.68
C HIS A 173 -32.79 -13.03 -14.92
N PHE A 174 -32.13 -12.77 -16.06
CA PHE A 174 -32.26 -13.61 -17.24
C PHE A 174 -31.85 -15.05 -16.94
N LEU A 175 -30.70 -15.23 -16.27
CA LEU A 175 -30.20 -16.57 -15.93
C LEU A 175 -31.18 -17.34 -15.04
N PHE A 176 -31.72 -16.71 -13.99
CA PHE A 176 -32.72 -17.34 -13.14
C PHE A 176 -34.00 -17.68 -13.90
N ASN A 177 -34.49 -16.78 -14.76
CA ASN A 177 -35.68 -17.03 -15.57
C ASN A 177 -35.47 -18.17 -16.56
N ALA A 178 -34.30 -18.23 -17.20
CA ALA A 178 -33.94 -19.30 -18.11
C ALA A 178 -33.89 -20.65 -17.38
N LEU A 179 -33.26 -20.71 -16.20
CA LEU A 179 -33.21 -21.93 -15.38
C LEU A 179 -34.60 -22.37 -14.89
N HIS A 180 -35.47 -21.42 -14.52
CA HIS A 180 -36.85 -21.73 -14.16
C HIS A 180 -37.63 -22.29 -15.35
N ALA A 181 -37.48 -21.71 -16.53
CA ALA A 181 -38.11 -22.22 -17.76
C ALA A 181 -37.60 -23.64 -18.09
N VAL A 182 -36.30 -23.89 -17.97
CA VAL A 182 -35.72 -25.24 -18.11
C VAL A 182 -36.39 -26.21 -17.14
N ASN A 183 -36.57 -25.85 -15.87
CA ASN A 183 -37.19 -26.73 -14.87
C ASN A 183 -38.65 -27.09 -15.21
N VAL A 184 -39.40 -26.17 -15.83
CA VAL A 184 -40.75 -26.45 -16.33
C VAL A 184 -40.68 -27.37 -17.57
N LEU A 185 -39.83 -27.02 -18.54
CA LEU A 185 -39.67 -27.75 -19.80
C LEU A 185 -39.16 -29.17 -19.63
N ILE A 186 -38.35 -29.47 -18.60
CA ILE A 186 -37.86 -30.83 -18.34
C ILE A 186 -39.00 -31.86 -18.27
N LYS A 187 -40.20 -31.46 -17.80
CA LYS A 187 -41.37 -32.33 -17.72
C LYS A 187 -42.27 -32.26 -18.95
N GLU A 188 -42.37 -31.10 -19.58
CA GLU A 188 -43.34 -30.83 -20.65
C GLU A 188 -42.74 -31.07 -22.06
N ASP A 189 -41.52 -30.60 -22.29
CA ASP A 189 -40.76 -30.77 -23.53
C ASP A 189 -39.26 -30.90 -23.22
N PRO A 190 -38.78 -32.14 -22.97
CA PRO A 190 -37.37 -32.40 -22.67
C PRO A 190 -36.42 -31.96 -23.80
N ALA A 191 -36.88 -31.96 -25.05
CA ALA A 191 -36.06 -31.56 -26.19
C ALA A 191 -35.86 -30.04 -26.21
N ALA A 192 -36.91 -29.26 -25.92
CA ALA A 192 -36.79 -27.81 -25.74
C ALA A 192 -35.92 -27.46 -24.52
N ALA A 193 -36.06 -28.18 -23.40
CA ALA A 193 -35.20 -28.00 -22.24
C ALA A 193 -33.71 -28.20 -22.57
N ALA A 194 -33.37 -29.27 -23.28
CA ALA A 194 -32.00 -29.54 -23.71
C ALA A 194 -31.45 -28.43 -24.64
N LYS A 195 -32.25 -27.97 -25.62
CA LYS A 195 -31.88 -26.85 -26.49
C LYS A 195 -31.63 -25.56 -25.70
N MET A 196 -32.49 -25.27 -24.72
CA MET A 196 -32.36 -24.09 -23.88
C MET A 196 -31.08 -24.12 -23.04
N VAL A 197 -30.71 -25.28 -22.47
CA VAL A 197 -29.46 -25.45 -21.71
C VAL A 197 -28.23 -25.25 -22.60
N VAL A 198 -28.21 -25.81 -23.81
CA VAL A 198 -27.10 -25.60 -24.75
C VAL A 198 -27.01 -24.13 -25.16
N GLY A 199 -28.13 -23.50 -25.54
CA GLY A 199 -28.18 -22.09 -25.90
C GLY A 199 -27.68 -21.19 -24.77
N LEU A 200 -28.06 -21.49 -23.52
CA LEU A 200 -27.59 -20.76 -22.34
C LEU A 200 -26.07 -20.88 -22.15
N GLY A 201 -25.50 -22.08 -22.33
CA GLY A 201 -24.06 -22.30 -22.27
C GLY A 201 -23.30 -21.54 -23.36
N ASP A 202 -23.83 -21.52 -24.59
CA ASP A 202 -23.26 -20.80 -25.72
C ASP A 202 -23.32 -19.27 -25.53
N LEU A 203 -24.44 -18.75 -25.03
CA LEU A 203 -24.58 -17.33 -24.72
C LEU A 203 -23.59 -16.90 -23.63
N LEU A 204 -23.50 -17.65 -22.53
CA LEU A 204 -22.56 -17.37 -21.44
C LEU A 204 -21.10 -17.39 -21.93
N ARG A 205 -20.74 -18.38 -22.76
CA ARG A 205 -19.39 -18.47 -23.34
C ARG A 205 -19.10 -17.26 -24.23
N ALA A 206 -20.05 -16.85 -25.07
CA ALA A 206 -19.90 -15.70 -25.96
C ALA A 206 -19.78 -14.37 -25.18
N SER A 207 -20.62 -14.15 -24.16
CA SER A 207 -20.57 -12.94 -23.33
C SER A 207 -19.24 -12.81 -22.56
N LEU A 208 -18.66 -13.93 -22.10
CA LEU A 208 -17.38 -13.92 -21.38
C LEU A 208 -16.15 -13.71 -22.29
N HIS A 209 -16.21 -14.12 -23.56
CA HIS A 209 -15.10 -13.92 -24.51
C HIS A 209 -15.15 -12.57 -25.22
N GLY A 210 -16.35 -12.00 -25.45
CA GLY A 210 -16.54 -10.73 -26.17
C GLY A 210 -16.39 -9.47 -25.30
N ALA A 211 -16.31 -9.60 -23.98
CA ALA A 211 -16.24 -8.47 -23.05
C ALA A 211 -14.87 -7.75 -22.99
N ALA A 212 -13.84 -8.28 -23.67
CA ALA A 212 -12.50 -7.70 -23.65
C ALA A 212 -12.37 -6.44 -24.54
N ASP A 213 -13.14 -6.36 -25.63
CA ASP A 213 -13.04 -5.27 -26.61
C ASP A 213 -14.11 -4.19 -26.39
N GLN A 214 -13.69 -2.92 -26.27
CA GLN A 214 -14.61 -1.79 -26.08
C GLN A 214 -15.52 -1.53 -27.30
N ARG A 215 -15.12 -1.98 -28.49
CA ARG A 215 -15.91 -1.85 -29.73
C ARG A 215 -15.80 -3.14 -30.54
N VAL A 216 -16.94 -3.65 -30.97
CA VAL A 216 -17.06 -4.87 -31.77
C VAL A 216 -17.78 -4.57 -33.09
N PRO A 217 -17.57 -5.35 -34.16
CA PRO A 217 -18.40 -5.30 -35.35
C PRO A 217 -19.89 -5.44 -35.00
N LEU A 218 -20.75 -4.66 -35.65
CA LEU A 218 -22.20 -4.74 -35.47
C LEU A 218 -22.74 -6.17 -35.70
N ALA A 219 -22.14 -6.92 -36.63
CA ALA A 219 -22.47 -8.33 -36.84
C ALA A 219 -22.27 -9.20 -35.60
N ASP A 220 -21.19 -8.96 -34.84
CA ASP A 220 -20.86 -9.75 -33.64
C ASP A 220 -21.81 -9.40 -32.48
N GLU A 221 -22.12 -8.11 -32.30
CA GLU A 221 -23.13 -7.64 -31.35
C GLU A 221 -24.51 -8.26 -31.68
N LEU A 222 -24.91 -8.24 -32.95
CA LEU A 222 -26.19 -8.80 -33.39
C LEU A 222 -26.23 -10.32 -33.27
N ALA A 223 -25.11 -11.02 -33.49
CA ALA A 223 -25.00 -12.46 -33.29
C ALA A 223 -25.20 -12.84 -31.81
N LEU A 224 -24.68 -12.03 -30.88
CA LEU A 224 -24.95 -12.21 -29.45
C LEU A 224 -26.43 -12.03 -29.12
N ILE A 225 -27.06 -10.99 -29.67
CA ILE A 225 -28.50 -10.73 -29.51
C ILE A 225 -29.35 -11.86 -30.09
N GLN A 226 -28.99 -12.42 -31.24
CA GLN A 226 -29.72 -13.55 -31.83
C GLN A 226 -29.68 -14.79 -30.94
N ARG A 227 -28.52 -15.09 -30.32
CA ARG A 227 -28.41 -16.20 -29.35
C ARG A 227 -29.31 -15.97 -28.14
N TYR A 228 -29.33 -14.74 -27.62
CA TYR A 228 -30.22 -14.35 -26.52
C TYR A 228 -31.70 -14.50 -26.90
N LEU A 229 -32.11 -13.97 -28.06
CA LEU A 229 -33.48 -14.05 -28.54
C LEU A 229 -33.93 -15.48 -28.84
N ALA A 230 -33.03 -16.37 -29.26
CA ALA A 230 -33.33 -17.79 -29.44
C ALA A 230 -33.71 -18.48 -28.13
N ILE A 231 -33.06 -18.12 -27.02
CA ILE A 231 -33.40 -18.64 -25.69
C ILE A 231 -34.75 -18.08 -25.22
N GLU A 232 -34.97 -16.79 -25.41
CA GLU A 232 -36.23 -16.14 -25.04
C GLU A 232 -37.41 -16.64 -25.90
N ALA A 233 -37.19 -16.99 -27.17
CA ALA A 233 -38.21 -17.60 -28.02
C ALA A 233 -38.69 -18.96 -27.50
N ILE A 234 -37.78 -19.77 -26.93
CA ILE A 234 -38.19 -21.03 -26.27
C ILE A 234 -39.06 -20.74 -25.04
N ARG A 235 -38.72 -19.70 -24.27
CA ARG A 235 -39.45 -19.29 -23.06
C ARG A 235 -40.83 -18.69 -23.37
N PHE A 236 -40.92 -17.86 -24.40
CA PHE A 236 -42.17 -17.21 -24.80
C PHE A 236 -43.01 -18.05 -25.78
N GLN A 237 -42.45 -19.15 -26.29
CA GLN A 237 -43.12 -20.05 -27.24
C GLN A 237 -43.72 -19.24 -28.40
N ASP A 238 -44.99 -19.49 -28.73
CA ASP A 238 -45.70 -18.87 -29.86
C ASP A 238 -45.94 -17.36 -29.69
N ARG A 239 -45.65 -16.80 -28.50
CA ARG A 239 -45.88 -15.38 -28.19
C ARG A 239 -44.75 -14.46 -28.64
N LEU A 240 -43.61 -14.99 -29.08
CA LEU A 240 -42.49 -14.18 -29.55
C LEU A 240 -42.14 -14.51 -30.99
N THR A 241 -42.37 -13.55 -31.89
CA THR A 241 -41.81 -13.57 -33.24
C THR A 241 -40.62 -12.64 -33.31
N VAL A 242 -39.51 -13.09 -33.88
CA VAL A 242 -38.26 -12.32 -33.97
C VAL A 242 -37.92 -12.05 -35.43
N GLU A 243 -37.69 -10.78 -35.76
CA GLU A 243 -37.23 -10.35 -37.08
C GLU A 243 -35.94 -9.55 -36.94
N VAL A 244 -34.87 -9.98 -37.62
CA VAL A 244 -33.57 -9.29 -37.58
C VAL A 244 -33.13 -8.96 -39.00
N VAL A 245 -32.85 -7.68 -39.26
CA VAL A 245 -32.43 -7.17 -40.57
C VAL A 245 -31.08 -6.45 -40.41
N LEU A 246 -30.04 -7.04 -41.00
CA LEU A 246 -28.69 -6.47 -41.04
C LEU A 246 -28.22 -6.39 -42.51
N PRO A 247 -28.12 -5.18 -43.09
CA PRO A 247 -27.48 -4.98 -44.37
C PRO A 247 -25.99 -5.34 -44.32
N LYS A 248 -25.47 -6.02 -45.35
CA LYS A 248 -24.05 -6.44 -45.43
C LYS A 248 -23.06 -5.30 -45.25
N GLU A 249 -23.43 -4.11 -45.72
CA GLU A 249 -22.61 -2.89 -45.63
C GLU A 249 -22.38 -2.43 -44.18
N LEU A 250 -23.26 -2.84 -43.25
CA LEU A 250 -23.22 -2.45 -41.85
C LEU A 250 -22.57 -3.52 -40.94
N GLU A 251 -22.29 -4.73 -41.43
CA GLU A 251 -21.77 -5.85 -40.63
C GLU A 251 -20.48 -5.50 -39.86
N ARG A 252 -19.59 -4.74 -40.49
CA ARG A 252 -18.27 -4.38 -39.94
C ARG A 252 -18.22 -3.02 -39.25
N VAL A 253 -19.35 -2.33 -39.12
CA VAL A 253 -19.40 -1.03 -38.44
C VAL A 253 -19.07 -1.25 -36.96
N PRO A 254 -18.05 -0.59 -36.40
CA PRO A 254 -17.69 -0.78 -35.00
C PRO A 254 -18.70 -0.06 -34.10
N VAL A 255 -19.32 -0.81 -33.20
CA VAL A 255 -20.26 -0.32 -32.20
C VAL A 255 -19.75 -0.64 -30.79
N PRO A 256 -20.12 0.13 -29.75
CA PRO A 256 -19.82 -0.25 -28.38
C PRO A 256 -20.39 -1.64 -28.07
N SER A 257 -19.58 -2.49 -27.42
CA SER A 257 -20.01 -3.84 -27.02
C SER A 257 -21.18 -3.76 -26.03
N LEU A 258 -22.14 -4.69 -26.16
CA LEU A 258 -23.34 -4.81 -25.33
C LEU A 258 -24.29 -3.61 -25.37
N ILE A 259 -24.22 -2.78 -26.42
CA ILE A 259 -25.11 -1.62 -26.57
C ILE A 259 -26.54 -2.02 -26.97
N LEU A 260 -26.72 -3.12 -27.70
CA LEU A 260 -28.04 -3.55 -28.16
C LEU A 260 -28.79 -4.35 -27.09
N GLN A 261 -28.06 -5.00 -26.18
CA GLN A 261 -28.63 -5.91 -25.20
C GLN A 261 -29.67 -5.24 -24.27
N PRO A 262 -29.43 -4.05 -23.67
CA PRO A 262 -30.42 -3.39 -22.83
C PRO A 262 -31.68 -2.97 -23.59
N LEU A 263 -31.55 -2.64 -24.88
CA LEU A 263 -32.68 -2.22 -25.72
C LEU A 263 -33.60 -3.42 -26.00
N VAL A 264 -33.00 -4.56 -26.37
CA VAL A 264 -33.72 -5.80 -26.63
C VAL A 264 -34.37 -6.34 -25.36
N GLU A 265 -33.67 -6.30 -24.22
CA GLU A 265 -34.26 -6.66 -22.92
C GLU A 265 -35.47 -5.81 -22.58
N ASN A 266 -35.37 -4.49 -22.76
CA ASN A 266 -36.47 -3.57 -22.49
C ASN A 266 -37.67 -3.88 -23.39
N ALA A 267 -37.44 -4.14 -24.68
CA ALA A 267 -38.50 -4.50 -25.63
C ALA A 267 -39.21 -5.81 -25.23
N LEU A 268 -38.47 -6.84 -24.82
CA LEU A 268 -39.06 -8.08 -24.34
C LEU A 268 -39.83 -7.89 -23.03
N LYS A 269 -39.23 -7.21 -22.05
CA LYS A 269 -39.82 -7.05 -20.71
C LYS A 269 -41.08 -6.19 -20.73
N HIS A 270 -41.03 -5.06 -21.44
CA HIS A 270 -42.11 -4.07 -21.43
C HIS A 270 -43.09 -4.24 -22.58
N GLY A 271 -42.68 -4.84 -23.71
CA GLY A 271 -43.56 -5.21 -24.82
C GLY A 271 -44.13 -6.61 -24.62
N ILE A 272 -43.37 -7.62 -25.04
CA ILE A 272 -43.85 -9.02 -25.15
C ILE A 272 -44.31 -9.60 -23.81
N GLY A 273 -43.56 -9.32 -22.73
CA GLY A 273 -43.88 -9.80 -21.39
C GLY A 273 -45.20 -9.26 -20.82
N ARG A 274 -45.69 -8.13 -21.33
CA ARG A 274 -46.95 -7.50 -20.89
C ARG A 274 -48.13 -7.74 -21.83
N ALA A 275 -47.89 -8.16 -23.07
CA ALA A 275 -48.91 -8.43 -24.07
C ALA A 275 -49.32 -9.92 -24.04
N PRO A 276 -50.53 -10.28 -23.56
CA PRO A 276 -50.98 -11.68 -23.45
C PRO A 276 -50.93 -12.42 -24.79
N GLU A 277 -51.34 -11.74 -25.87
CA GLU A 277 -51.29 -12.21 -27.26
C GLU A 277 -49.87 -12.36 -27.84
N GLY A 278 -48.84 -11.87 -27.14
CA GLY A 278 -47.47 -11.86 -27.67
C GLY A 278 -47.20 -10.70 -28.63
N GLY A 279 -46.19 -10.85 -29.48
CA GLY A 279 -45.86 -9.83 -30.48
C GLY A 279 -44.60 -10.09 -31.29
N VAL A 280 -44.28 -9.11 -32.14
CA VAL A 280 -43.10 -9.14 -33.01
C VAL A 280 -42.02 -8.21 -32.45
N LEU A 281 -40.83 -8.75 -32.20
CA LEU A 281 -39.64 -7.99 -31.88
C LEU A 281 -38.79 -7.86 -33.15
N ARG A 282 -38.66 -6.63 -33.65
CA ARG A 282 -37.93 -6.33 -34.89
C ARG A 282 -36.69 -5.50 -34.60
N VAL A 283 -35.52 -5.99 -35.03
CA VAL A 283 -34.23 -5.30 -34.93
C VAL A 283 -33.75 -4.97 -36.35
N VAL A 284 -33.65 -3.68 -36.68
CA VAL A 284 -33.28 -3.20 -38.01
C VAL A 284 -32.08 -2.26 -37.90
N ALA A 285 -31.06 -2.50 -38.74
CA ALA A 285 -29.94 -1.59 -38.92
C ALA A 285 -30.10 -0.80 -40.23
N GLU A 286 -30.09 0.52 -40.14
CA GLU A 286 -30.21 1.47 -41.27
C GLU A 286 -29.13 2.56 -41.15
N ARG A 287 -28.83 3.25 -42.26
CA ARG A 287 -27.78 4.27 -42.34
C ARG A 287 -28.35 5.67 -42.49
#